data_AF-A0A328WB02-F1
#
_entry.id   AF-A0A328WB02-F1
#
_cell.length_a   1.000
_cell.length_b   1.000
_cell.length_c   1.000
_cell.angle_alpha   90.00
_cell.angle_beta   90.00
_cell.angle_gamma   90.00
#
_symmetry.space_group_name_H-M   'P 1'
#
loop_
_entity.id
_entity.type
_entity.pdbx_description
1 polymer ?
#
loop_
_entity_poly.entity_id
_entity_poly.type
_entity_poly.pdbx_seq_one_letter_code
_entity_poly.pdbx_strand_id
1 'polypeptide(L)'
;MKNRKFLVTFGHNLDHSNIDYLVSDRLSRHKGWIQKDYFDPVLHTGAAFILNYQIIDTNAARVSQRYYLDDYHVTEAKLQGFLYSLNKLKGTHVLCNPRVQGHHWTVIDGHEYSCYAYQTLDGRDLRFLQYEEDSEEASLKKGVPRIPEHQHYLAFPSDCSQEEKDRRLTDWIIGIIEAGRQQP
;
A
#
# COMPACT_ATOMS: atom_id res chain seq x y z
N MET A 1 8.00 -18.82 -1.01
CA MET A 1 7.80 -17.60 -0.21
C MET A 1 8.13 -17.70 1.30
N LYS A 2 8.84 -18.74 1.80
CA LYS A 2 9.04 -18.90 3.28
C LYS A 2 9.91 -17.82 3.95
N ASN A 3 10.62 -16.98 3.19
CA ASN A 3 11.59 -16.01 3.73
C ASN A 3 11.33 -14.58 3.26
N ARG A 4 10.05 -14.18 3.10
CA ARG A 4 9.69 -12.82 2.70
C ARG A 4 8.94 -12.11 3.83
N LYS A 5 9.22 -10.82 4.00
CA LYS A 5 8.40 -9.88 4.74
C LYS A 5 7.96 -8.79 3.80
N PHE A 6 6.74 -8.29 3.99
CA PHE A 6 6.20 -7.21 3.19
C PHE A 6 5.83 -6.06 4.12
N LEU A 7 6.37 -4.88 3.84
CA LEU A 7 6.11 -3.65 4.59
C LEU A 7 5.33 -2.70 3.69
N VAL A 8 4.23 -2.16 4.23
CA VAL A 8 3.45 -1.11 3.57
C VAL A 8 3.53 0.15 4.41
N THR A 9 3.86 1.26 3.76
CA THR A 9 3.69 2.61 4.32
C THR A 9 2.56 3.30 3.58
N PHE A 10 1.59 3.82 4.31
CA PHE A 10 0.46 4.50 3.71
C PHE A 10 0.00 5.72 4.51
N GLY A 11 -0.62 6.67 3.82
CA GLY A 11 -1.16 7.90 4.41
C GLY A 11 -1.36 8.98 3.36
N HIS A 12 -1.83 10.15 3.78
CA HIS A 12 -2.07 11.30 2.91
C HIS A 12 -0.91 12.29 2.98
N ASN A 13 -0.36 12.74 1.84
CA ASN A 13 0.77 13.69 1.79
C ASN A 13 2.00 13.17 2.54
N LEU A 14 2.48 11.99 2.15
CA LEU A 14 3.68 11.40 2.75
C LEU A 14 4.93 12.22 2.38
N ASP A 15 5.94 12.18 3.24
CA ASP A 15 7.23 12.82 3.01
C ASP A 15 8.13 11.91 2.18
N HIS A 16 7.84 11.83 0.87
CA HIS A 16 8.56 10.95 -0.06
C HIS A 16 10.06 11.22 -0.07
N SER A 17 10.50 12.47 0.04
CA SER A 17 11.93 12.80 0.04
C SER A 17 12.67 12.18 1.22
N ASN A 18 12.13 12.27 2.43
CA ASN A 18 12.74 11.64 3.60
C ASN A 18 12.59 10.11 3.59
N ILE A 19 11.47 9.58 3.08
CA ILE A 19 11.33 8.13 2.95
C ILE A 19 12.33 7.57 1.94
N ASP A 20 12.47 8.20 0.77
CA ASP A 20 13.45 7.83 -0.26
C ASP A 20 14.88 7.86 0.29
N TYR A 21 15.20 8.91 1.07
CA TYR A 21 16.48 9.02 1.76
C TYR A 21 16.70 7.85 2.73
N LEU A 22 15.71 7.49 3.55
CA LEU A 22 15.82 6.36 4.48
C LEU A 22 16.00 5.02 3.76
N VAL A 23 15.26 4.80 2.68
CA VAL A 23 15.40 3.57 1.85
C VAL A 23 16.82 3.52 1.26
N SER A 24 17.29 4.63 0.72
CA SER A 24 18.64 4.74 0.17
C SER A 24 19.72 4.49 1.24
N ASP A 25 19.63 5.15 2.39
CA ASP A 25 20.61 5.05 3.48
C ASP A 25 20.65 3.64 4.12
N ARG A 26 19.48 3.03 4.34
CA ARG A 26 19.34 1.83 5.18
C ARG A 26 19.17 0.54 4.40
N LEU A 27 18.62 0.57 3.18
CA LEU A 27 18.23 -0.63 2.44
C LEU A 27 19.01 -0.82 1.13
N SER A 28 19.49 0.24 0.46
CA SER A 28 20.12 0.14 -0.87
C SER A 28 21.31 -0.85 -0.92
N ARG A 29 22.14 -0.90 0.12
CA ARG A 29 23.28 -1.83 0.25
C ARG A 29 22.87 -3.30 0.38
N HIS A 30 21.58 -3.56 0.52
CA HIS A 30 21.00 -4.88 0.72
C HIS A 30 20.07 -5.27 -0.43
N LYS A 31 20.02 -4.45 -1.48
CA LYS A 31 19.24 -4.72 -2.68
C LYS A 31 19.71 -6.03 -3.34
N GLY A 32 18.74 -6.89 -3.62
CA GLY A 32 18.87 -8.14 -4.35
C GLY A 32 18.76 -7.93 -5.86
N TRP A 33 18.58 -9.03 -6.56
CA TRP A 33 18.53 -9.04 -8.03
C TRP A 33 17.07 -9.05 -8.47
N ILE A 34 16.66 -8.00 -9.18
CA ILE A 34 15.29 -7.84 -9.72
C ILE A 34 14.90 -9.11 -10.50
N GLN A 35 13.68 -9.61 -10.25
CA GLN A 35 13.08 -10.85 -10.80
C GLN A 35 13.75 -12.18 -10.42
N LYS A 36 15.07 -12.26 -10.28
CA LYS A 36 15.75 -13.52 -9.91
C LYS A 36 15.30 -14.02 -8.54
N ASP A 37 15.26 -13.13 -7.57
CA ASP A 37 14.86 -13.45 -6.20
C ASP A 37 13.35 -13.73 -6.07
N TYR A 38 12.54 -13.29 -7.03
CA TYR A 38 11.09 -13.56 -7.05
C TYR A 38 10.80 -15.03 -7.36
N PHE A 39 11.45 -15.58 -8.38
CA PHE A 39 11.25 -16.96 -8.82
C PHE A 39 12.09 -17.97 -8.03
N ASP A 40 13.31 -17.59 -7.62
CA ASP A 40 14.21 -18.45 -6.83
C ASP A 40 14.95 -17.65 -5.75
N PRO A 41 14.30 -17.40 -4.58
CA PRO A 41 14.87 -16.57 -3.53
C PRO A 41 16.05 -17.26 -2.85
N VAL A 42 17.27 -16.90 -3.26
CA VAL A 42 18.51 -17.29 -2.56
C VAL A 42 18.93 -16.12 -1.67
N LEU A 43 18.83 -16.31 -0.35
CA LEU A 43 19.23 -15.27 0.61
C LEU A 43 20.73 -14.96 0.50
N HIS A 44 21.07 -13.68 0.44
CA HIS A 44 22.45 -13.24 0.58
C HIS A 44 23.02 -13.68 1.94
N THR A 45 24.32 -13.98 2.00
CA THR A 45 24.99 -14.41 3.23
C THR A 45 24.72 -13.46 4.40
N GLY A 46 24.21 -14.02 5.50
CA GLY A 46 23.87 -13.26 6.70
C GLY A 46 22.52 -12.56 6.68
N ALA A 47 21.73 -12.65 5.59
CA ALA A 47 20.35 -12.22 5.58
C ALA A 47 19.42 -13.25 6.23
N ALA A 48 18.37 -12.77 6.90
CA ALA A 48 17.33 -13.60 7.50
C ALA A 48 16.12 -13.74 6.58
N PHE A 49 15.81 -12.69 5.80
CA PHE A 49 14.67 -12.63 4.88
C PHE A 49 14.87 -11.58 3.80
N ILE A 50 14.00 -11.63 2.78
CA ILE A 50 13.81 -10.59 1.79
C ILE A 50 12.67 -9.68 2.26
N LEU A 51 12.93 -8.38 2.32
CA LEU A 51 11.94 -7.34 2.59
C LEU A 51 11.47 -6.75 1.28
N ASN A 52 10.16 -6.81 1.03
CA ASN A 52 9.47 -5.99 0.04
C ASN A 52 8.90 -4.75 0.73
N TYR A 53 8.99 -3.60 0.07
CA TYR A 53 8.52 -2.34 0.63
C TYR A 53 7.64 -1.59 -0.36
N GLN A 54 6.45 -1.19 0.06
CA GLN A 54 5.54 -0.42 -0.77
C GLN A 54 5.08 0.85 -0.05
N ILE A 55 5.00 1.94 -0.81
CA ILE A 55 4.45 3.21 -0.35
C ILE A 55 3.15 3.49 -1.10
N ILE A 56 2.11 3.85 -0.35
CA ILE A 56 0.79 4.21 -0.86
C ILE A 56 0.45 5.60 -0.32
N ASP A 57 0.70 6.62 -1.13
CA ASP A 57 0.18 7.95 -0.84
C ASP A 57 -1.26 8.05 -1.33
N THR A 58 -2.19 8.32 -0.43
CA THR A 58 -3.60 8.44 -0.77
C THR A 58 -3.94 9.77 -1.45
N ASN A 59 -2.98 10.71 -1.53
CA ASN A 59 -3.16 11.93 -2.31
C ASN A 59 -3.07 11.65 -3.81
N ALA A 60 -4.24 11.63 -4.47
CA ALA A 60 -4.41 11.45 -5.91
C ALA A 60 -3.63 12.48 -6.78
N ALA A 61 -3.35 13.67 -6.26
CA ALA A 61 -2.61 14.71 -6.98
C ALA A 61 -1.09 14.57 -6.89
N ARG A 62 -0.61 13.72 -5.98
CA ARG A 62 0.82 13.43 -5.77
C ARG A 62 1.19 12.02 -6.21
N VAL A 63 0.36 11.37 -7.02
CA VAL A 63 0.51 9.96 -7.41
C VAL A 63 1.82 9.76 -8.18
N SER A 64 2.88 9.55 -7.42
CA SER A 64 3.85 8.51 -7.71
C SER A 64 3.54 7.40 -6.72
N GLN A 65 2.68 6.45 -7.10
CA GLN A 65 2.65 5.16 -6.42
C GLN A 65 4.00 4.49 -6.70
N ARG A 66 5.02 4.83 -5.90
CA ARG A 66 6.33 4.24 -6.02
C ARG A 66 6.28 2.87 -5.38
N TYR A 67 6.06 1.87 -6.21
CA TYR A 67 6.40 0.51 -5.84
C TYR A 67 7.93 0.43 -5.81
N TYR A 68 8.53 0.23 -4.64
CA TYR A 68 9.92 -0.22 -4.62
C TYR A 68 9.90 -1.69 -5.06
N LEU A 69 10.10 -1.92 -6.35
CA LEU A 69 10.19 -3.25 -6.96
C LEU A 69 11.46 -4.01 -6.52
N ASP A 70 12.15 -3.48 -5.52
CA ASP A 70 13.41 -3.99 -5.03
C ASP A 70 13.17 -5.00 -3.90
N ASP A 71 13.86 -6.12 -4.02
CA ASP A 71 13.99 -7.12 -2.97
C ASP A 71 15.17 -6.72 -2.06
N TYR A 72 14.95 -6.54 -0.75
CA TYR A 72 16.04 -6.20 0.18
C TYR A 72 16.38 -7.37 1.11
N HIS A 73 17.59 -7.91 1.01
CA HIS A 73 18.09 -9.03 1.83
C HIS A 73 18.59 -8.54 3.19
N VAL A 74 17.76 -8.64 4.22
CA VAL A 74 18.00 -7.97 5.51
C VAL A 74 17.92 -8.93 6.70
N THR A 75 18.46 -8.48 7.84
CA THR A 75 18.34 -9.14 9.14
C THR A 75 17.20 -8.52 9.94
N GLU A 76 16.78 -9.17 11.02
CA GLU A 76 15.80 -8.59 11.94
C GLU A 76 16.27 -7.24 12.50
N ALA A 77 17.52 -7.14 12.94
CA ALA A 77 18.07 -5.90 13.49
C ALA A 77 18.04 -4.74 12.48
N LYS A 78 18.31 -5.02 11.19
CA LYS A 78 18.21 -4.02 10.12
C LYS A 78 16.78 -3.56 9.89
N LEU A 79 15.82 -4.50 9.88
CA LEU A 79 14.40 -4.17 9.78
C LEU A 79 13.96 -3.29 10.96
N GLN A 80 14.30 -3.66 12.20
CA GLN A 80 13.93 -2.88 13.38
C GLN A 80 14.56 -1.48 13.37
N GLY A 81 15.81 -1.34 12.95
CA GLY A 81 16.46 -0.03 12.78
C GLY A 81 15.82 0.82 11.69
N PHE A 82 15.39 0.20 10.59
CA PHE A 82 14.63 0.88 9.53
C PHE A 82 13.27 1.33 10.04
N LEU A 83 12.48 0.45 10.66
CA LEU A 83 11.18 0.76 11.24
C LEU A 83 11.26 1.86 12.31
N TYR A 84 12.27 1.83 13.17
CA TYR A 84 12.51 2.88 14.17
C TYR A 84 12.70 4.26 13.54
N SER A 85 13.40 4.33 12.41
CA SER A 85 13.62 5.60 11.69
C SER A 85 12.37 6.01 10.92
N LEU A 86 11.70 5.04 10.29
CA LEU A 86 10.50 5.24 9.50
C LEU A 86 9.33 5.74 10.36
N ASN A 87 9.15 5.20 11.57
CA ASN A 87 8.11 5.61 12.52
C ASN A 87 8.22 7.07 13.01
N LYS A 88 9.29 7.79 12.67
CA LYS A 88 9.44 9.23 12.93
C LYS A 88 8.85 10.08 11.81
N LEU A 89 8.56 9.48 10.65
CA LEU A 89 7.97 10.15 9.51
C LEU A 89 6.44 10.05 9.56
N LYS A 90 5.77 10.93 8.80
CA LYS A 90 4.31 10.88 8.65
C LYS A 90 3.90 9.59 7.92
N GLY A 91 2.87 8.94 8.41
CA GLY A 91 2.25 7.77 7.77
C GLY A 91 1.95 6.66 8.77
N THR A 92 1.33 5.60 8.27
CA THR A 92 1.18 4.33 8.97
C THR A 92 2.08 3.30 8.32
N HIS A 93 2.89 2.60 9.12
CA HIS A 93 3.87 1.63 8.66
C HIS A 93 3.52 0.25 9.23
N VAL A 94 3.16 -0.70 8.37
CA VAL A 94 2.65 -2.00 8.82
C VAL A 94 3.26 -3.15 8.04
N LEU A 95 3.61 -4.21 8.76
CA LEU A 95 3.97 -5.48 8.15
C LEU A 95 2.71 -6.21 7.70
N CYS A 96 2.73 -6.66 6.46
CA CYS A 96 1.68 -7.39 5.79
C CYS A 96 2.10 -8.82 5.48
N ASN A 97 1.11 -9.68 5.30
CA ASN A 97 1.30 -11.03 4.80
C ASN A 97 1.71 -10.96 3.33
N PRO A 98 2.94 -11.36 2.96
CA PRO A 98 3.41 -11.24 1.58
C PRO A 98 2.64 -12.14 0.61
N ARG A 99 1.87 -13.13 1.10
CA ARG A 99 1.05 -14.03 0.28
C ARG A 99 -0.35 -13.48 0.01
N VAL A 100 -0.74 -12.41 0.70
CA VAL A 100 -2.06 -11.81 0.59
C VAL A 100 -1.88 -10.36 0.18
N GLN A 101 -1.46 -10.23 -1.09
CA GLN A 101 -1.44 -8.97 -1.83
C GLN A 101 -2.18 -9.19 -3.15
N GLY A 102 -2.97 -8.22 -3.59
CA GLY A 102 -3.66 -8.32 -4.86
C GLY A 102 -4.45 -7.08 -5.21
N HIS A 103 -5.35 -7.26 -6.15
CA HIS A 103 -6.34 -6.27 -6.56
C HIS A 103 -7.72 -6.79 -6.21
N HIS A 104 -8.58 -5.89 -5.76
CA HIS A 104 -10.01 -6.14 -5.66
C HIS A 104 -10.74 -5.10 -6.49
N TRP A 105 -11.89 -5.44 -7.06
CA TRP A 105 -12.65 -4.54 -7.90
C TRP A 105 -14.15 -4.60 -7.57
N THR A 106 -14.84 -3.52 -7.89
CA THR A 106 -16.30 -3.45 -7.89
C THR A 106 -16.77 -2.72 -9.13
N VAL A 107 -17.99 -3.03 -9.58
CA VAL A 107 -18.63 -2.37 -10.71
C VAL A 107 -19.75 -1.47 -10.21
N ILE A 108 -19.72 -0.18 -10.55
CA ILE A 108 -20.75 0.81 -10.19
C ILE A 108 -21.17 1.51 -11.48
N ASP A 109 -22.46 1.49 -11.79
CA ASP A 109 -23.04 2.06 -13.02
C ASP A 109 -22.35 1.57 -14.32
N GLY A 110 -21.83 0.34 -14.33
CA GLY A 110 -21.10 -0.24 -15.47
C GLY A 110 -19.61 0.14 -15.54
N HIS A 111 -19.10 0.91 -14.58
CA HIS A 111 -17.69 1.27 -14.48
C HIS A 111 -16.98 0.41 -13.43
N GLU A 112 -15.82 -0.14 -13.80
CA GLU A 112 -14.96 -0.90 -12.89
C GLU A 112 -14.09 0.04 -12.08
N TYR A 113 -14.04 -0.18 -10.77
CA TYR A 113 -13.18 0.54 -9.84
C TYR A 113 -12.29 -0.46 -9.12
N SER A 114 -10.97 -0.26 -9.20
CA SER A 114 -9.97 -1.16 -8.66
C SER A 114 -9.32 -0.61 -7.38
N CYS A 115 -8.93 -1.52 -6.50
CA CYS A 115 -8.26 -1.21 -5.25
C CYS A 115 -7.12 -2.19 -5.02
N TYR A 116 -6.00 -1.70 -4.49
CA TYR A 116 -5.00 -2.57 -3.88
C TYR A 116 -5.57 -3.20 -2.61
N ALA A 117 -5.25 -4.48 -2.43
CA ALA A 117 -5.72 -5.32 -1.35
C ALA A 117 -4.53 -5.92 -0.61
N TYR A 118 -4.40 -5.62 0.68
CA TYR A 118 -3.35 -6.19 1.54
C TYR A 118 -3.94 -6.72 2.83
N GLN A 119 -3.31 -7.75 3.40
CA GLN A 119 -3.62 -8.23 4.74
C GLN A 119 -2.43 -7.96 5.67
N THR A 120 -2.68 -7.31 6.80
CA THR A 120 -1.69 -7.12 7.86
C THR A 120 -1.35 -8.44 8.55
N LEU A 121 -0.24 -8.51 9.28
CA LEU A 121 0.12 -9.73 10.03
C LEU A 121 -0.89 -10.09 11.15
N ASP A 122 -1.67 -9.11 11.64
CA ASP A 122 -2.76 -9.32 12.60
C ASP A 122 -4.10 -9.69 11.93
N GLY A 123 -4.13 -9.86 10.61
CA GLY A 123 -5.28 -10.36 9.86
C GLY A 123 -6.28 -9.30 9.39
N ARG A 124 -6.03 -8.01 9.62
CA ARG A 124 -6.87 -6.94 9.06
C ARG A 124 -6.64 -6.82 7.56
N ASP A 125 -7.73 -6.62 6.81
CA ASP A 125 -7.63 -6.34 5.38
C ASP A 125 -7.67 -4.83 5.14
N LEU A 126 -6.73 -4.36 4.33
CA LEU A 126 -6.60 -2.97 3.90
C LEU A 126 -6.98 -2.86 2.43
N ARG A 127 -7.73 -1.81 2.08
CA ARG A 127 -8.03 -1.45 0.68
C ARG A 127 -7.62 -0.01 0.40
N PHE A 128 -6.94 0.20 -0.71
CA PHE A 128 -6.51 1.51 -1.18
C PHE A 128 -6.96 1.69 -2.63
N LEU A 129 -7.49 2.87 -2.98
CA LEU A 129 -7.82 3.17 -4.37
C LEU A 129 -6.57 3.02 -5.24
N GLN A 130 -6.73 2.30 -6.35
CA GLN A 130 -5.80 2.36 -7.45
C GLN A 130 -6.28 3.47 -8.37
N TYR A 131 -5.37 4.39 -8.72
CA TYR A 131 -5.67 5.44 -9.67
C TYR A 131 -5.07 5.03 -11.01
N GLU A 132 -5.88 4.75 -12.01
CA GLU A 132 -5.39 4.58 -13.36
C GLU A 132 -5.26 5.96 -14.05
N GLU A 133 -4.24 6.10 -14.89
CA GLU A 133 -3.97 7.38 -15.56
C GLU A 133 -5.05 7.73 -16.60
N ASP A 134 -5.76 6.73 -17.14
CA ASP A 134 -6.59 6.84 -18.35
C ASP A 134 -8.10 6.64 -18.18
N SER A 135 -8.62 6.49 -16.96
CA SER A 135 -10.03 6.14 -16.73
C SER A 135 -10.88 7.32 -16.21
N GLU A 136 -12.20 7.17 -16.28
CA GLU A 136 -13.25 8.11 -15.82
C GLU A 136 -13.22 8.43 -14.30
N GLU A 137 -12.14 8.08 -13.62
CA GLU A 137 -11.79 8.37 -12.24
C GLU A 137 -11.61 9.87 -11.92
N ALA A 138 -11.88 10.78 -12.85
CA ALA A 138 -11.89 12.22 -12.58
C ALA A 138 -12.78 12.57 -11.37
N SER A 139 -13.89 11.84 -11.18
CA SER A 139 -14.76 11.99 -10.01
C SER A 139 -14.10 11.50 -8.72
N LEU A 140 -13.35 10.39 -8.75
CA LEU A 140 -12.58 9.92 -7.60
C LEU A 140 -11.45 10.89 -7.24
N LYS A 141 -10.69 11.35 -8.25
CA LYS A 141 -9.59 12.32 -8.06
C LYS A 141 -10.10 13.64 -7.46
N LYS A 142 -11.34 14.06 -7.78
CA LYS A 142 -12.02 15.23 -7.18
C LYS A 142 -12.61 14.94 -5.81
N GLY A 143 -13.12 13.73 -5.59
CA GLY A 143 -13.82 13.33 -4.38
C GLY A 143 -12.90 13.02 -3.21
N VAL A 144 -11.77 12.37 -3.46
CA VAL A 144 -10.82 11.96 -2.40
C VAL A 144 -10.35 13.16 -1.56
N PRO A 145 -9.94 14.31 -2.13
CA PRO A 145 -9.58 15.47 -1.33
C PRO A 145 -10.72 16.08 -0.47
N ARG A 146 -11.96 15.65 -0.68
CA ARG A 146 -13.17 16.20 -0.02
C ARG A 146 -13.71 15.31 1.09
N ILE A 147 -13.24 14.07 1.18
CA ILE A 147 -13.55 13.19 2.30
C ILE A 147 -12.50 13.34 3.40
N PRO A 148 -12.82 13.05 4.67
CA PRO A 148 -11.84 13.05 5.76
C PRO A 148 -10.67 12.07 5.52
N GLU A 149 -9.46 12.42 5.96
CA GLU A 149 -8.26 11.60 5.74
C GLU A 149 -8.38 10.14 6.24
N HIS A 150 -9.11 9.91 7.34
CA HIS A 150 -9.33 8.56 7.89
C HIS A 150 -10.21 7.68 6.99
N GLN A 151 -10.88 8.27 5.99
CA GLN A 151 -11.69 7.59 4.99
C GLN A 151 -10.93 7.42 3.67
N HIS A 152 -9.65 7.81 3.57
CA HIS A 152 -8.89 7.66 2.32
C HIS A 152 -8.49 6.20 2.00
N TYR A 153 -8.75 5.27 2.91
CA TYR A 153 -8.56 3.84 2.74
C TYR A 153 -9.60 3.09 3.59
N LEU A 154 -9.84 1.82 3.26
CA LEU A 154 -10.66 0.95 4.11
C LEU A 154 -9.77 0.02 4.92
N ALA A 155 -10.17 -0.19 6.17
CA ALA A 155 -9.68 -1.26 7.02
C ALA A 155 -10.85 -2.13 7.47
N PHE A 156 -10.67 -3.43 7.32
CA PHE A 156 -11.63 -4.45 7.75
C PHE A 156 -11.01 -5.28 8.87
N PRO A 157 -11.77 -5.59 9.94
CA PRO A 157 -11.32 -6.55 10.93
C PRO A 157 -11.23 -7.95 10.32
N SER A 158 -10.43 -8.82 10.94
CA SER A 158 -10.10 -10.15 10.43
C SER A 158 -11.30 -11.09 10.28
N ASP A 159 -12.38 -10.83 11.04
CA ASP A 159 -13.61 -11.60 11.08
C ASP A 159 -14.71 -11.05 10.15
N CYS A 160 -14.43 -9.96 9.42
CA CYS A 160 -15.39 -9.38 8.48
C CYS A 160 -15.66 -10.35 7.31
N SER A 161 -16.94 -10.61 7.01
CA SER A 161 -17.35 -11.46 5.89
C SER A 161 -16.98 -10.82 4.55
N GLN A 162 -16.87 -11.64 3.50
CA GLN A 162 -16.59 -11.14 2.16
C GLN A 162 -17.74 -10.25 1.64
N GLU A 163 -18.99 -10.64 1.88
CA GLU A 163 -20.18 -9.86 1.52
C GLU A 163 -20.17 -8.46 2.15
N GLU A 164 -19.81 -8.36 3.44
CA GLU A 164 -19.73 -7.06 4.12
C GLU A 164 -18.54 -6.22 3.61
N LYS A 165 -17.42 -6.88 3.25
CA LYS A 165 -16.29 -6.18 2.61
C LYS A 165 -16.70 -5.59 1.27
N ASP A 166 -17.42 -6.34 0.46
CA ASP A 166 -17.88 -5.90 -0.86
C ASP A 166 -18.88 -4.76 -0.74
N ARG A 167 -19.88 -4.89 0.14
CA ARG A 167 -20.86 -3.82 0.41
C ARG A 167 -20.18 -2.53 0.85
N ARG A 168 -19.29 -2.59 1.84
CA ARG A 168 -18.55 -1.42 2.33
C ARG A 168 -17.61 -0.83 1.30
N LEU A 169 -17.02 -1.64 0.43
CA LEU A 169 -16.20 -1.17 -0.69
C LEU A 169 -17.06 -0.36 -1.67
N THR A 170 -18.22 -0.89 -2.08
CA THR A 170 -19.15 -0.19 -2.96
C THR A 170 -19.63 1.11 -2.34
N ASP A 171 -20.11 1.09 -1.09
CA ASP A 171 -20.59 2.29 -0.37
C ASP A 171 -19.52 3.37 -0.27
N TRP A 172 -18.28 2.97 0.02
CA TRP A 172 -17.15 3.88 0.13
C TRP A 172 -16.83 4.58 -1.20
N ILE A 173 -16.78 3.82 -2.30
CA ILE A 173 -16.50 4.38 -3.63
C ILE A 173 -17.64 5.31 -4.06
N ILE A 174 -18.90 4.93 -3.83
CA ILE A 174 -20.06 5.81 -4.09
C ILE A 174 -19.92 7.12 -3.31
N GLY A 175 -19.61 7.05 -2.01
CA GLY A 175 -19.43 8.25 -1.17
C GLY A 175 -18.33 9.19 -1.69
N ILE A 176 -17.23 8.63 -2.20
CA ILE A 176 -16.16 9.42 -2.84
C ILE A 176 -16.67 10.08 -4.14
N ILE A 177 -17.36 9.33 -4.99
CA ILE A 177 -17.92 9.85 -6.25
C ILE A 177 -18.89 11.01 -5.97
N GLU A 178 -19.78 10.84 -4.99
CA GLU A 178 -20.74 11.87 -4.57
C GLU A 178 -20.03 13.11 -4.04
N ALA A 179 -19.01 12.95 -3.20
CA ALA A 179 -18.18 14.06 -2.75
C ALA A 179 -17.52 14.80 -3.93
N GLY A 180 -17.11 14.10 -4.98
CA GLY A 180 -16.57 14.66 -6.21
C GLY A 180 -17.58 15.42 -7.08
N ARG A 181 -18.88 15.10 -6.96
CA ARG A 181 -19.98 15.75 -7.70
C ARG A 181 -20.48 17.05 -7.06
N GLN A 182 -20.27 17.23 -5.76
CA GLN A 182 -20.60 18.48 -5.09
C GLN A 182 -19.79 19.62 -5.74
N GLN A 183 -20.47 20.57 -6.41
CA GLN A 183 -19.80 21.74 -6.99
C GLN A 183 -19.33 22.66 -5.85
N PRO A 184 -18.13 23.27 -5.95
CA PRO A 184 -17.79 24.42 -5.10
C PRO A 184 -18.70 25.62 -5.37
#